data_AF-A0A2G6GIG0-F1
#
_entry.id   AF-A0A2G6GIG0-F1
#
_cell.length_a   1.000
_cell.length_b   1.000
_cell.length_c   1.000
_cell.angle_alpha   90.00
_cell.angle_beta   90.00
_cell.angle_gamma   90.00
#
_symmetry.space_group_name_H-M   'P 1'
#
loop_
_entity.id
_entity.type
_entity.pdbx_description
1 polymer ?
#
loop_
_entity_poly.entity_id
_entity_poly.type
_entity_poly.pdbx_seq_one_letter_code
_entity_poly.pdbx_strand_id
1 'polypeptide(L)'
;MLLKLLKKQKNIKSKRKMIETIIKNLSIPDNQKFLFLNSLEVLDENGIEGVYSDLILFVNNVEIKNLEEIKKNNFSIINGMTKKEAEKKKKELNSFSFLLHNL
;
A
#
# COMPACT_ATOMS: atom_id res chain seq x y z
N MET A 1 -0.64 -4.73 -0.36
CA MET A 1 -0.64 -5.59 0.86
C MET A 1 -1.37 -4.91 2.03
N LEU A 2 -1.12 -3.62 2.26
CA LEU A 2 -1.86 -2.78 3.20
C LEU A 2 -3.33 -2.63 2.80
N LEU A 3 -3.60 -2.49 1.50
CA LEU A 3 -4.98 -2.41 0.99
C LEU A 3 -5.83 -3.62 1.40
N LYS A 4 -5.24 -4.83 1.41
CA LYS A 4 -5.93 -6.06 1.84
C LYS A 4 -6.24 -6.05 3.34
N LEU A 5 -5.42 -5.40 4.16
CA LEU A 5 -5.65 -5.25 5.60
C LEU A 5 -6.77 -4.24 5.86
N LEU A 6 -6.78 -3.12 5.15
CA LEU A 6 -7.81 -2.09 5.28
C LEU A 6 -9.19 -2.59 4.82
N LYS A 7 -9.25 -3.33 3.71
CA LYS A 7 -10.52 -3.89 3.20
C LYS A 7 -11.16 -4.95 4.11
N LYS A 8 -10.44 -5.51 5.08
CA LYS A 8 -10.98 -6.50 6.03
C LYS A 8 -11.84 -5.89 7.14
N GLN A 9 -11.73 -4.58 7.39
CA GLN A 9 -12.47 -3.93 8.47
C GLN A 9 -13.90 -3.63 8.04
N LYS A 10 -14.86 -4.34 8.62
CA LYS A 10 -16.30 -4.16 8.34
C LYS A 10 -16.99 -3.24 9.34
N ASN A 11 -16.56 -3.25 10.61
CA ASN A 11 -17.20 -2.51 11.69
C ASN A 11 -16.67 -1.06 11.78
N ILE A 12 -17.58 -0.10 11.95
CA ILE A 12 -17.28 1.33 12.13
C ILE A 12 -16.30 1.60 13.28
N LYS A 13 -16.43 0.89 14.41
CA LYS A 13 -15.50 1.01 15.55
C LYS A 13 -14.08 0.62 15.17
N SER A 14 -13.93 -0.43 14.37
CA SER A 14 -12.62 -0.88 13.89
C SER A 14 -12.02 0.09 12.88
N LYS A 15 -12.85 0.63 11.98
CA LYS A 15 -12.43 1.67 11.01
C LYS A 15 -11.93 2.92 11.73
N ARG A 16 -12.69 3.40 12.72
CA ARG A 16 -12.29 4.53 13.57
C ARG A 16 -10.95 4.28 14.26
N LYS A 17 -10.79 3.14 14.94
CA LYS A 17 -9.52 2.78 15.61
C LYS A 17 -8.33 2.75 14.64
N MET A 18 -8.56 2.31 13.41
CA MET A 18 -7.53 2.31 12.37
C MET A 18 -7.12 3.74 11.99
N ILE A 19 -8.10 4.63 11.76
CA ILE A 19 -7.86 6.04 11.46
C ILE A 19 -7.09 6.71 12.61
N GLU A 20 -7.50 6.50 13.86
CA GLU A 20 -6.79 7.02 15.04
C GLU A 20 -5.34 6.54 15.11
N THR A 21 -5.12 5.25 14.85
CA THR A 21 -3.78 4.66 14.86
C THR A 21 -2.91 5.30 13.77
N ILE A 22 -3.47 5.54 12.59
CA ILE A 22 -2.74 6.20 11.50
C ILE A 22 -2.36 7.62 11.90
N ILE A 23 -3.33 8.42 12.38
CA ILE A 23 -3.08 9.81 12.80
C ILE A 23 -1.98 9.89 13.86
N LYS A 24 -2.00 9.01 14.87
CA LYS A 24 -0.99 8.98 15.93
C LYS A 24 0.43 8.70 15.40
N ASN A 25 0.53 7.85 14.37
CA ASN A 25 1.79 7.45 13.76
C ASN A 25 2.26 8.37 12.62
N LEU A 26 1.48 9.39 12.23
CA LEU A 26 1.93 10.36 11.23
C LEU A 26 3.16 11.13 11.74
N SER A 27 4.11 11.40 10.84
CA SER A 27 5.26 12.26 11.12
C SER A 27 4.88 13.73 10.90
N ILE A 28 3.94 14.22 11.70
CA ILE A 28 3.46 15.61 11.70
C ILE A 28 3.52 16.18 13.12
N PRO A 29 3.51 17.51 13.29
CA PRO A 29 3.49 18.15 14.60
C PRO A 29 2.31 17.69 15.49
N ASP A 30 2.54 17.56 16.80
CA ASP A 30 1.55 17.00 17.73
C ASP A 30 0.29 17.85 17.85
N ASN A 31 0.39 19.17 17.69
CA ASN A 31 -0.76 20.06 17.62
C ASN A 31 -1.68 19.71 16.42
N GLN A 32 -1.12 19.32 15.28
CA GLN A 32 -1.90 18.88 14.13
C GLN A 32 -2.54 17.52 14.39
N LYS A 33 -1.79 16.57 14.99
CA LYS A 33 -2.35 15.27 15.40
C LYS A 33 -3.54 15.45 16.33
N PHE A 34 -3.43 16.35 17.30
CA PHE A 34 -4.49 16.67 18.24
C PHE A 34 -5.74 17.18 17.54
N LEU A 35 -5.59 18.13 16.60
CA LEU A 35 -6.72 18.63 15.81
C LEU A 35 -7.39 17.51 15.00
N PHE A 36 -6.62 16.64 14.36
CA PHE A 36 -7.17 15.51 13.61
C PHE A 36 -7.91 14.51 14.51
N LEU A 37 -7.35 14.17 15.67
CA LEU A 37 -8.01 13.27 16.62
C LEU A 37 -9.32 13.87 17.15
N ASN A 38 -9.33 15.15 17.51
CA ASN A 38 -10.55 15.81 17.98
C ASN A 38 -11.62 15.89 16.87
N SER A 39 -11.20 16.14 15.63
CA SER A 39 -12.11 16.15 14.49
C SER A 39 -12.80 14.79 14.30
N LEU A 40 -12.09 13.69 14.58
CA LEU A 40 -12.64 12.34 14.50
C LEU A 40 -13.68 12.06 15.60
N GLU A 41 -13.64 12.77 16.72
CA GLU A 41 -14.63 12.60 17.80
C GLU A 41 -15.99 13.16 17.45
N VAL A 42 -16.04 14.19 16.61
CA VAL A 42 -17.27 14.87 16.20
C VAL A 42 -17.87 14.32 14.90
N LEU A 43 -17.17 13.41 14.21
CA LEU A 43 -17.69 12.75 13.01
C LEU A 43 -18.76 11.71 13.37
N ASP A 44 -19.84 11.70 12.57
CA ASP A 44 -20.84 10.66 12.58
C ASP A 44 -20.33 9.41 11.83
N GLU A 45 -21.16 8.35 11.80
CA GLU A 45 -20.78 7.10 11.14
C GLU A 45 -20.48 7.29 9.64
N ASN A 46 -21.24 8.16 8.97
CA ASN A 46 -21.02 8.46 7.56
C ASN A 46 -19.69 9.18 7.33
N GLY A 47 -19.35 10.14 8.20
CA GLY A 47 -18.06 10.84 8.17
C GLY A 47 -16.88 9.90 8.37
N ILE A 48 -16.97 8.97 9.33
CA ILE A 48 -15.95 7.95 9.57
C ILE A 48 -15.81 7.04 8.32
N GLU A 49 -16.92 6.64 7.70
CA GLU A 49 -16.90 5.83 6.48
C GLU A 49 -16.25 6.56 5.30
N GLY A 50 -16.53 7.86 5.15
CA GLY A 50 -15.93 8.71 4.14
C GLY A 50 -14.41 8.79 4.28
N VAL A 51 -13.93 9.16 5.47
CA VAL A 51 -12.48 9.24 5.77
C VAL A 51 -11.81 7.88 5.55
N TYR A 52 -12.46 6.79 5.95
CA TYR A 52 -11.92 5.45 5.75
C TYR A 52 -11.83 5.08 4.26
N SER A 53 -12.81 5.46 3.47
CA SER A 53 -12.85 5.22 2.02
C SER A 53 -11.76 6.01 1.31
N ASP A 54 -11.57 7.28 1.67
CA ASP A 54 -10.49 8.12 1.13
C ASP A 54 -9.11 7.55 1.46
N LEU A 55 -8.94 7.03 2.67
CA LEU A 55 -7.71 6.34 3.07
C LEU A 55 -7.45 5.09 2.21
N ILE A 56 -8.49 4.28 1.94
CA ILE A 56 -8.38 3.11 1.06
C ILE A 56 -7.96 3.53 -0.35
N LEU A 57 -8.57 4.58 -0.90
CA LEU A 57 -8.24 5.11 -2.23
C LEU A 57 -6.80 5.63 -2.27
N PHE A 58 -6.39 6.38 -1.26
CA PHE A 58 -5.03 6.88 -1.13
C PHE A 58 -4.01 5.73 -1.12
N VAL A 59 -4.20 4.73 -0.25
CA VAL A 59 -3.30 3.57 -0.15
C VAL A 59 -3.27 2.78 -1.45
N ASN A 60 -4.42 2.60 -2.11
CA ASN A 60 -4.47 1.94 -3.42
C ASN A 60 -3.63 2.68 -4.46
N ASN A 61 -3.74 4.00 -4.54
CA ASN A 61 -3.00 4.81 -5.49
C ASN A 61 -1.48 4.78 -5.21
N VAL A 62 -1.08 4.78 -3.94
CA VAL A 62 0.33 4.63 -3.54
C VAL A 62 0.86 3.24 -3.91
N GLU A 63 0.11 2.18 -3.61
CA GLU A 63 0.51 0.81 -3.97
C GLU A 63 0.64 0.63 -5.50
N ILE A 64 -0.27 1.21 -6.28
CA ILE A 64 -0.21 1.17 -7.76
C ILE A 64 1.04 1.89 -8.27
N LYS A 65 1.29 3.13 -7.81
CA LYS A 65 2.48 3.89 -8.21
C LYS A 65 3.78 3.16 -7.89
N ASN A 66 3.87 2.55 -6.71
CA ASN A 66 5.04 1.76 -6.32
C ASN A 66 5.25 0.55 -7.25
N LEU A 67 4.18 -0.14 -7.66
CA LEU A 67 4.27 -1.24 -8.61
C LEU A 67 4.74 -0.77 -10.00
N GLU A 68 4.30 0.40 -10.44
CA GLU A 68 4.74 1.01 -11.70
C GLU A 68 6.21 1.40 -11.66
N GLU A 69 6.69 1.97 -10.56
CA GLU A 69 8.11 2.28 -10.36
C GLU A 69 8.98 1.02 -10.32
N ILE A 70 8.55 -0.03 -9.61
CA ILE A 70 9.24 -1.34 -9.61
C ILE A 70 9.32 -1.89 -11.05
N LYS A 71 8.22 -1.83 -11.81
CA LYS A 71 8.23 -2.25 -13.22
C LYS A 71 9.21 -1.42 -14.04
N LYS A 72 9.18 -0.09 -13.95
CA LYS A 72 10.11 0.80 -14.67
C LYS A 72 11.57 0.50 -14.33
N ASN A 73 11.89 0.33 -13.05
CA ASN A 73 13.24 0.02 -12.59
C ASN A 73 13.71 -1.37 -13.07
N ASN A 74 12.82 -2.36 -13.12
CA ASN A 74 13.13 -3.66 -13.69
C ASN A 74 13.38 -3.59 -15.21
N PHE A 75 12.62 -2.77 -15.94
CA PHE A 75 12.84 -2.55 -17.38
C PHE A 75 14.12 -1.75 -17.66
N SER A 76 14.49 -0.76 -16.84
CA SER A 76 15.75 -0.03 -17.01
C SER A 76 16.97 -0.92 -16.76
N ILE A 77 16.88 -1.87 -15.82
CA ILE A 77 17.92 -2.89 -15.61
C ILE A 77 18.05 -3.83 -16.83
N ILE A 78 16.96 -4.10 -17.54
CA ILE A 78 16.93 -4.93 -18.76
C ILE A 78 17.47 -4.17 -19.99
N ASN A 79 17.18 -2.88 -20.10
CA ASN A 79 17.58 -2.06 -21.26
C ASN A 79 19.09 -1.80 -21.38
N GLY A 80 19.89 -2.20 -20.39
CA GLY A 80 21.36 -2.18 -20.44
C GLY A 80 22.05 -3.55 -20.54
N MET A 81 21.30 -4.65 -20.60
CA MET A 81 21.86 -6.01 -20.64
C MET A 81 22.13 -6.47 -22.08
N THR A 82 23.26 -7.14 -22.30
CA THR A 82 23.52 -7.79 -23.58
C THR A 82 22.56 -8.97 -23.77
N LYS A 83 22.23 -9.31 -25.03
CA LYS A 83 21.23 -10.34 -25.38
C LYS A 83 21.44 -11.68 -24.64
N LYS A 84 22.70 -12.05 -24.36
CA LYS A 84 23.08 -13.25 -23.60
C LYS A 84 22.68 -13.18 -22.12
N GLU A 85 22.75 -12.01 -21.49
CA GLU A 85 22.43 -11.84 -20.06
C GLU A 85 20.93 -11.82 -19.81
N ALA A 86 20.17 -11.20 -20.72
CA ALA A 86 18.71 -11.23 -20.70
C ALA A 86 18.15 -12.66 -20.85
N GLU A 87 18.74 -13.48 -21.72
CA GLU A 87 18.36 -14.90 -21.87
C GLU A 87 18.71 -15.74 -20.64
N LYS A 88 19.85 -15.48 -20.01
CA LYS A 88 20.27 -16.20 -18.80
C LYS A 88 19.35 -15.88 -17.61
N LYS A 89 19.01 -14.61 -17.40
CA LYS A 89 18.03 -14.21 -16.38
C LYS A 89 16.63 -14.74 -16.65
N LYS A 90 16.20 -14.82 -17.93
CA LYS A 90 14.91 -15.43 -18.28
C LYS A 90 14.86 -16.92 -17.95
N LYS A 91 15.97 -17.65 -18.14
CA LYS A 91 16.09 -19.06 -17.71
C LYS A 91 16.08 -19.21 -16.19
N GLU A 92 16.79 -18.33 -15.47
CA GLU A 92 16.80 -18.33 -14.00
C GLU A 92 15.42 -18.03 -13.41
N LEU A 93 14.70 -17.04 -13.94
CA LEU A 93 13.33 -16.72 -13.52
C LEU A 93 12.36 -17.86 -13.78
N ASN A 94 12.45 -18.53 -14.93
CA ASN A 94 11.65 -19.72 -15.21
C ASN A 94 11.99 -20.90 -14.29
N SER A 95 13.27 -21.11 -13.97
CA SER A 95 13.71 -22.14 -13.03
C SER A 95 13.22 -21.84 -11.60
N PHE A 96 13.21 -20.57 -11.20
CA PHE A 96 12.70 -20.16 -9.89
C PHE A 96 11.17 -20.30 -9.82
N SER A 97 10.46 -19.95 -10.91
CA SER A 97 9.02 -20.16 -11.04
C SER A 97 8.64 -21.64 -11.00
N PHE A 98 9.49 -22.52 -11.53
CA PHE A 98 9.30 -23.98 -11.46
C PHE A 98 9.46 -24.52 -10.04
N LEU A 99 10.44 -24.01 -9.27
CA LEU A 99 10.64 -24.41 -7.88
C LEU A 99 9.48 -23.96 -6.98
N LEU A 100 8.92 -22.77 -7.21
CA LEU A 100 7.76 -22.27 -6.47
C LEU A 100 6.46 -23.00 -6.81
N HIS A 101 6.35 -23.58 -8.00
CA HIS A 101 5.17 -24.35 -8.42
C HIS A 101 5.16 -25.80 -7.91
N ASN A 102 6.31 -26.29 -7.44
CA ASN A 102 6.50 -27.63 -6.89
C ASN A 102 6.70 -27.65 -5.37
N LEU A 103 6.41 -26.53 -4.70
CA LEU A 103 6.23 -26.39 -3.25
C LEU A 103 4.73 -26.30 -2.93
#